data_AF-A0AAE0R449-F1
#
_entry.id   AF-A0AAE0R449-F1
#
_cell.length_a   1.000
_cell.length_b   1.000
_cell.length_c   1.000
_cell.angle_alpha   90.00
_cell.angle_beta   90.00
_cell.angle_gamma   90.00
#
_symmetry.space_group_name_H-M   'P 1'
#
loop_
_entity.id
_entity.type
_entity.pdbx_description
1 polymer ?
#
loop_
_entity_poly.entity_id
_entity_poly.type
_entity_poly.pdbx_seq_one_letter_code
_entity_poly.pdbx_strand_id
1 'polypeptide(L)'
;MSLKLEIEGVMLNVVSGYAPQVRCELEEKERFWSELDEVMESIPTGERVVIGADFNGHVGEGKFGVKERNLEGQMVVDFAKRMDMAVVNTYFQKREEHRVTYKSGGRRTQDSVQRKSLAKKKWDTDSTEKNSQEYKELQRRVKREVSKAKQKAYDELYTRLDTREGEKDLYRLARQRDRDGKDVQQVRVIKDRDGRVLTSEESVQRRWKEYFEELMNEENEREKRVEGVNSVEQKVDKIRKDEVRKALKRMKSGKAVGPDDIPVEVWKCLGEAAVEFLTSLFNRVLENLEKAYDRVPREELWYCMKKSGVAEKYVRVVQDMYERSRTVVRCAVGQTEEFKVEVGLHQGSALSPFLFAIVMDQLSEEVRQESPWMMRFADDIVICSESREQVEENLERWRFVLERRGMKVSRSKTEYMCVNEREGSGTVRLQGEEVKKVQEFKYLGSTVQSNGESGKEVKKRVQAGWNGWRKVSGVLCDRKISVRIKGKVYRTVVRPAMLYGLETVSLRKRQKSELEVAELKMLRFSLGVTRLDRIRNEYIRGTAHVGRLGDKVREARLRWFGHVQRRE
;
A
#
# COMPACT_ATOMS: atom_id res chain seq x y z
N MET A 1 28.95 17.56 -2.07
CA MET A 1 28.67 18.19 -0.76
C MET A 1 29.15 17.22 0.33
N SER A 2 29.90 17.69 1.32
CA SER A 2 30.34 16.87 2.47
C SER A 2 29.82 17.48 3.78
N LEU A 3 29.38 16.62 4.70
CA LEU A 3 28.86 16.98 6.02
C LEU A 3 29.66 16.20 7.07
N LYS A 4 30.18 16.88 8.10
CA LYS A 4 30.97 16.27 9.18
C LYS A 4 30.15 16.25 10.48
N LEU A 5 30.09 15.09 11.14
CA LEU A 5 29.29 14.84 12.35
C LEU A 5 30.15 14.17 13.42
N GLU A 6 30.06 14.60 14.68
CA GLU A 6 30.72 13.95 15.82
C GLU A 6 29.70 13.12 16.62
N ILE A 7 29.97 11.84 16.84
CA ILE A 7 29.09 10.93 17.60
C ILE A 7 29.94 10.11 18.56
N GLU A 8 29.74 10.29 19.87
CA GLU A 8 30.43 9.53 20.93
C GLU A 8 31.97 9.54 20.80
N GLY A 9 32.53 10.69 20.38
CA GLY A 9 33.98 10.85 20.16
C GLY A 9 34.50 10.28 18.83
N VAL A 10 33.62 9.78 17.96
CA VAL A 10 33.96 9.30 16.62
C VAL A 10 33.44 10.29 15.57
N MET A 11 34.35 10.80 14.74
CA MET A 11 33.99 11.67 13.62
C MET A 11 33.49 10.85 12.43
N LEU A 12 32.32 11.23 11.89
CA LEU A 12 31.66 10.65 10.73
C LEU A 12 31.50 11.71 9.63
N ASN A 13 32.02 11.42 8.45
CA ASN A 13 31.88 12.25 7.25
C ASN A 13 30.86 11.63 6.30
N VAL A 14 29.83 12.40 5.95
CA VAL A 14 28.81 12.01 4.98
C VAL A 14 29.06 12.80 3.69
N VAL A 15 29.40 12.09 2.62
CA VAL A 15 29.66 12.68 1.30
C VAL A 15 28.50 12.36 0.37
N SER A 16 27.94 13.40 -0.26
CA SER A 16 26.88 13.28 -1.26
C SER A 16 27.34 13.83 -2.61
N GLY A 17 27.04 13.06 -3.67
CA GLY A 17 27.44 13.36 -5.04
C GLY A 17 26.51 12.70 -6.07
N TYR A 18 26.51 13.25 -7.28
CA TYR A 18 25.76 12.72 -8.43
C TYR A 18 26.75 12.47 -9.56
N ALA A 19 26.91 11.20 -9.96
CA ALA A 19 27.81 10.87 -11.05
C ALA A 19 27.17 11.23 -12.41
N PRO A 20 28.00 11.58 -13.43
CA PRO A 20 27.52 11.79 -14.80
C PRO A 20 26.70 10.60 -15.33
N GLN A 21 25.79 10.87 -16.27
CA GLN A 21 24.96 9.83 -16.86
C GLN A 21 25.80 8.89 -17.75
N VAL A 22 25.31 7.67 -17.99
CA VAL A 22 26.01 6.64 -18.78
C VAL A 22 26.40 7.14 -20.19
N ARG A 23 25.66 8.10 -20.77
CA ARG A 23 25.89 8.67 -22.11
C ARG A 23 26.87 9.84 -22.17
N CYS A 24 27.37 10.33 -21.04
CA CYS A 24 28.36 11.41 -20.99
C CYS A 24 29.72 10.97 -21.53
N GLU A 25 30.50 11.92 -22.05
CA GLU A 25 31.86 11.71 -22.53
C GLU A 25 32.81 11.24 -21.41
N LEU A 26 33.89 10.55 -21.77
CA LEU A 26 34.82 9.96 -20.79
C LEU A 26 35.49 11.03 -19.91
N GLU A 27 35.81 12.19 -20.48
CA GLU A 27 36.45 13.32 -19.79
C GLU A 27 35.58 13.87 -18.63
N GLU A 28 34.26 13.95 -18.82
CA GLU A 28 33.34 14.39 -17.76
C GLU A 28 33.29 13.38 -16.59
N LYS A 29 33.43 12.09 -16.90
CA LYS A 29 33.47 11.02 -15.90
C LYS A 29 34.78 11.05 -15.13
N GLU A 30 35.91 11.21 -15.81
CA GLU A 30 37.24 11.31 -15.18
C GLU A 30 37.34 12.52 -14.25
N ARG A 31 36.77 13.66 -14.65
CA ARG A 31 36.69 14.84 -13.80
C ARG A 31 35.90 14.59 -12.52
N PHE A 32 34.73 13.94 -12.59
CA PHE A 32 33.93 13.59 -11.41
C PHE A 32 34.71 12.71 -10.42
N TRP A 33 35.43 11.69 -10.91
CA TRP A 33 36.21 10.80 -10.05
C TRP A 33 37.42 11.49 -9.43
N SER A 34 38.05 12.42 -10.16
CA SER A 34 39.15 13.24 -9.64
C SER A 34 38.66 14.17 -8.53
N GLU A 35 37.54 14.86 -8.73
CA GLU A 35 36.91 15.71 -7.70
C GLU A 35 36.50 14.90 -6.45
N LEU A 36 36.02 13.67 -6.63
CA LEU A 36 35.67 12.78 -5.51
C LEU A 36 36.91 12.30 -4.74
N ASP A 37 38.01 12.03 -5.44
CA ASP A 37 39.28 11.66 -4.83
C ASP A 37 39.85 12.80 -3.97
N GLU A 38 39.84 14.03 -4.47
CA GLU A 38 40.26 15.21 -3.71
C GLU A 38 39.44 15.38 -2.42
N VAL A 39 38.12 15.15 -2.48
CA VAL A 39 37.25 15.19 -1.29
C VAL A 39 37.62 14.10 -0.29
N MET A 40 37.93 12.89 -0.75
CA MET A 40 38.33 11.79 0.13
C MET A 40 39.70 12.02 0.76
N GLU A 41 40.66 12.55 0.00
CA GLU A 41 42.00 12.89 0.50
C GLU A 41 41.97 14.01 1.56
N SER A 42 40.95 14.88 1.51
CA SER A 42 40.75 15.91 2.53
C SER A 42 40.27 15.37 3.89
N ILE A 43 39.84 14.10 3.97
CA ILE A 43 39.31 13.50 5.20
C ILE A 43 40.44 12.84 6.02
N PRO A 44 40.64 13.20 7.30
CA PRO A 44 41.69 12.64 8.13
C PRO A 44 41.59 11.11 8.31
N THR A 45 42.75 10.45 8.30
CA THR A 45 42.89 9.00 8.48
C THR A 45 42.48 8.61 9.91
N GLY A 46 41.29 8.03 10.08
CA GLY A 46 40.74 7.64 11.38
C GLY A 46 39.26 8.02 11.56
N GLU A 47 38.74 8.90 10.70
CA GLU A 47 37.32 9.26 10.69
C GLU A 47 36.51 8.29 9.82
N ARG A 48 35.27 8.00 10.20
CA ARG A 48 34.38 7.13 9.42
C ARG A 48 33.81 7.91 8.23
N VAL A 49 33.66 7.26 7.08
CA VAL A 49 33.09 7.89 5.88
C VAL A 49 31.91 7.09 5.34
N VAL A 50 30.82 7.79 5.04
CA VAL A 50 29.64 7.24 4.36
C VAL A 50 29.39 8.06 3.10
N ILE A 51 29.36 7.41 1.95
CA ILE A 51 29.07 8.07 0.67
C ILE A 51 27.65 7.71 0.23
N GLY A 52 26.78 8.71 0.18
CA GLY A 52 25.42 8.61 -0.33
C GLY A 52 25.32 9.28 -1.70
N ALA A 53 25.54 8.52 -2.77
CA ALA A 53 25.60 9.06 -4.12
C ALA A 53 24.90 8.16 -5.15
N ASP A 54 24.34 8.78 -6.20
CA ASP A 54 23.84 8.09 -7.38
C ASP A 54 24.95 7.98 -8.41
N PHE A 55 25.58 6.81 -8.45
CA PHE A 55 26.75 6.56 -9.31
C PHE A 55 26.41 6.07 -10.72
N ASN A 56 25.13 5.87 -11.06
CA ASN A 56 24.71 5.28 -12.34
C ASN A 56 25.41 3.93 -12.69
N GLY A 57 25.95 3.23 -11.67
CA GLY A 57 26.81 2.05 -11.82
C GLY A 57 26.14 0.74 -11.39
N HIS A 58 26.21 -0.27 -12.25
CA HIS A 58 25.91 -1.67 -11.94
C HIS A 58 27.20 -2.35 -11.47
N VAL A 59 27.38 -2.54 -10.16
CA VAL A 59 28.64 -3.04 -9.56
C VAL A 59 28.90 -4.55 -9.70
N GLY A 60 28.00 -5.30 -10.33
CA GLY A 60 28.19 -6.74 -10.60
C GLY A 60 27.79 -7.67 -9.46
N GLU A 61 28.35 -8.89 -9.44
CA GLU A 61 27.98 -9.94 -8.48
C GLU A 61 28.36 -9.58 -7.03
N GLY A 62 27.32 -9.52 -6.20
CA GLY A 62 27.32 -9.60 -4.75
C GLY A 62 26.04 -10.33 -4.35
N LYS A 63 25.84 -10.62 -3.05
CA LYS A 63 24.71 -11.45 -2.56
C LYS A 63 23.33 -11.00 -3.10
N PHE A 64 23.18 -9.70 -3.39
CA PHE A 64 21.97 -9.14 -4.00
C PHE A 64 22.22 -8.20 -5.19
N GLY A 65 23.41 -8.21 -5.79
CA GLY A 65 23.79 -7.37 -6.94
C GLY A 65 23.11 -7.74 -8.27
N VAL A 66 23.39 -6.97 -9.32
CA VAL A 66 22.96 -7.25 -10.71
C VAL A 66 24.07 -8.08 -11.38
N LYS A 67 23.74 -9.19 -12.06
CA LYS A 67 24.71 -10.23 -12.49
C LYS A 67 25.89 -9.81 -13.40
N GLU A 68 25.86 -8.63 -14.01
CA GLU A 68 27.01 -8.13 -14.80
C GLU A 68 27.23 -6.67 -14.45
N ARG A 69 28.51 -6.33 -14.50
CA ARG A 69 29.06 -5.04 -14.15
C ARG A 69 29.18 -4.18 -15.41
N ASN A 70 28.70 -2.93 -15.37
CA ASN A 70 28.99 -1.95 -16.44
C ASN A 70 30.26 -1.14 -16.10
N LEU A 71 30.75 -0.32 -17.03
CA LEU A 71 31.95 0.50 -16.85
C LEU A 71 31.84 1.38 -15.60
N GLU A 72 30.72 2.07 -15.40
CA GLU A 72 30.48 2.92 -14.23
C GLU A 72 30.50 2.12 -12.92
N GLY A 73 29.92 0.91 -12.93
CA GLY A 73 29.97 0.00 -11.80
C GLY A 73 31.35 -0.61 -11.54
N GLN A 74 32.20 -0.70 -12.56
CA GLN A 74 33.62 -1.07 -12.42
C GLN A 74 34.39 0.07 -11.75
N MET A 75 34.17 1.32 -12.17
CA MET A 75 34.77 2.49 -11.53
C MET A 75 34.37 2.61 -10.05
N VAL A 76 33.10 2.36 -9.71
CA VAL A 76 32.63 2.32 -8.30
C VAL A 76 33.31 1.22 -7.48
N VAL A 77 33.51 0.04 -8.07
CA VAL A 77 34.17 -1.08 -7.38
C VAL A 77 35.67 -0.81 -7.22
N ASP A 78 36.32 -0.25 -8.23
CA ASP A 78 37.76 0.06 -8.17
C ASP A 78 38.03 1.19 -7.19
N PHE A 79 37.17 2.22 -7.16
CA PHE A 79 37.18 3.26 -6.13
C PHE A 79 36.99 2.66 -4.72
N ALA A 80 35.97 1.83 -4.53
CA ALA A 80 35.70 1.21 -3.24
C ALA A 80 36.85 0.31 -2.78
N LYS A 81 37.50 -0.43 -3.68
CA LYS A 81 38.69 -1.23 -3.36
C LYS A 81 39.89 -0.36 -3.00
N ARG A 82 40.14 0.71 -3.77
CA ARG A 82 41.26 1.62 -3.54
C ARG A 82 41.15 2.33 -2.19
N MET A 83 39.93 2.67 -1.78
CA MET A 83 39.63 3.38 -0.53
C MET A 83 39.25 2.45 0.65
N ASP A 84 39.39 1.12 0.50
CA ASP A 84 38.99 0.09 1.47
C ASP A 84 37.54 0.24 2.01
N MET A 85 36.59 0.49 1.11
CA MET A 85 35.18 0.72 1.40
C MET A 85 34.28 -0.44 0.96
N ALA A 86 33.12 -0.58 1.63
CA ALA A 86 32.10 -1.57 1.28
C ALA A 86 30.92 -0.95 0.51
N VAL A 87 30.56 -1.54 -0.64
CA VAL A 87 29.37 -1.13 -1.42
C VAL A 87 28.11 -1.73 -0.82
N VAL A 88 27.48 -1.00 0.11
CA VAL A 88 26.36 -1.50 0.94
C VAL A 88 25.15 -1.95 0.11
N ASN A 89 24.89 -1.32 -1.05
CA ASN A 89 23.81 -1.69 -1.99
C ASN A 89 23.86 -3.14 -2.49
N THR A 90 24.99 -3.84 -2.35
CA THR A 90 25.15 -5.26 -2.73
C THR A 90 24.76 -6.23 -1.61
N TYR A 91 24.55 -5.74 -0.39
CA TYR A 91 24.26 -6.53 0.82
C TYR A 91 22.76 -6.71 1.10
N PHE A 92 21.86 -6.10 0.32
CA PHE A 92 20.40 -6.22 0.52
C PHE A 92 19.58 -6.34 -0.78
N GLN A 93 18.46 -7.07 -0.71
CA GLN A 93 17.60 -7.31 -1.87
C GLN A 93 16.71 -6.10 -2.18
N LYS A 94 17.18 -5.18 -3.04
CA LYS A 94 16.33 -4.12 -3.61
C LYS A 94 15.20 -4.71 -4.47
N ARG A 95 14.06 -4.01 -4.58
CA ARG A 95 12.99 -4.33 -5.55
C ARG A 95 13.54 -4.21 -6.98
N GLU A 96 13.10 -5.04 -7.93
CA GLU A 96 13.62 -4.97 -9.31
C GLU A 96 13.47 -3.59 -9.96
N GLU A 97 12.40 -2.86 -9.63
CA GLU A 97 12.10 -1.48 -10.04
C GLU A 97 13.08 -0.43 -9.49
N HIS A 98 13.77 -0.71 -8.36
CA HIS A 98 14.73 0.20 -7.72
C HIS A 98 16.19 -0.29 -7.88
N ARG A 99 16.41 -1.38 -8.62
CA ARG A 99 17.76 -1.88 -8.95
C ARG A 99 18.31 -1.24 -10.20
N VAL A 100 17.43 -0.82 -11.11
CA VAL A 100 17.75 -0.27 -12.43
C VAL A 100 16.60 0.67 -12.81
N THR A 101 16.88 1.93 -13.10
CA THR A 101 15.90 2.95 -13.52
C THR A 101 15.25 2.61 -14.88
N TYR A 102 15.77 1.61 -15.59
CA TYR A 102 15.26 1.11 -16.85
C TYR A 102 15.65 -0.36 -17.12
N LYS A 103 14.68 -1.29 -17.13
CA LYS A 103 14.91 -2.72 -17.43
C LYS A 103 14.56 -3.02 -18.90
N SER A 104 15.57 -3.10 -19.76
CA SER A 104 15.45 -3.89 -21.01
C SER A 104 15.91 -5.32 -20.71
N GLY A 105 15.16 -6.32 -21.18
CA GLY A 105 15.34 -7.73 -20.83
C GLY A 105 16.72 -8.30 -21.17
N GLY A 106 16.99 -9.51 -20.64
CA GLY A 106 18.25 -10.27 -20.69
C GLY A 106 19.22 -9.92 -21.81
N ARG A 107 20.47 -9.64 -21.43
CA ARG A 107 21.48 -8.89 -22.19
C ARG A 107 21.80 -9.39 -23.61
N ARG A 108 21.61 -10.68 -23.93
CA ARG A 108 21.70 -11.14 -25.33
C ARG A 108 20.69 -10.47 -26.26
N THR A 109 19.52 -10.10 -25.74
CA THR A 109 18.49 -9.40 -26.50
C THR A 109 18.79 -7.91 -26.71
N GLN A 110 19.61 -7.28 -25.87
CA GLN A 110 19.97 -5.87 -26.06
C GLN A 110 20.94 -5.69 -27.22
N ASP A 111 22.00 -6.50 -27.30
CA ASP A 111 22.94 -6.46 -28.42
C ASP A 111 22.25 -6.77 -29.74
N SER A 112 21.34 -7.75 -29.76
CA SER A 112 20.60 -8.09 -30.97
C SER A 112 19.55 -7.03 -31.35
N VAL A 113 18.89 -6.39 -30.37
CA VAL A 113 17.96 -5.26 -30.60
C VAL A 113 18.71 -4.01 -31.09
N GLN A 114 19.90 -3.72 -30.53
CA GLN A 114 20.76 -2.62 -30.98
C GLN A 114 21.28 -2.88 -32.40
N ARG A 115 21.77 -4.08 -32.71
CA ARG A 115 22.16 -4.48 -34.07
C ARG A 115 21.00 -4.37 -35.06
N LYS A 116 19.79 -4.79 -34.68
CA LYS A 116 18.57 -4.58 -35.49
C LYS A 116 18.28 -3.10 -35.70
N SER A 117 18.45 -2.25 -34.68
CA SER A 117 18.24 -0.80 -34.79
C SER A 117 19.28 -0.12 -35.68
N LEU A 118 20.54 -0.55 -35.60
CA LEU A 118 21.63 -0.08 -36.47
C LEU A 118 21.40 -0.52 -37.92
N ALA A 119 20.99 -1.77 -38.15
CA ALA A 119 20.62 -2.27 -39.47
C ALA A 119 19.39 -1.55 -40.05
N LYS A 120 18.43 -1.13 -39.21
CA LYS A 120 17.31 -0.30 -39.64
C LYS A 120 17.76 1.09 -40.07
N LYS A 121 18.60 1.76 -39.28
CA LYS A 121 19.21 3.06 -39.65
C LYS A 121 20.01 2.95 -40.94
N LYS A 122 20.78 1.88 -41.11
CA LYS A 122 21.55 1.59 -42.32
C LYS A 122 20.66 1.42 -43.55
N TRP A 123 19.53 0.69 -43.43
CA TRP A 123 18.54 0.57 -44.49
C TRP A 123 17.79 1.88 -44.79
N ASP A 124 17.49 2.67 -43.75
CA ASP A 124 16.84 3.99 -43.90
C ASP A 124 17.76 5.01 -44.58
N THR A 125 19.08 4.86 -44.43
CA THR A 125 20.10 5.72 -45.06
C THR A 125 20.47 5.23 -46.47
N ASP A 126 20.53 3.91 -46.66
CA ASP A 126 20.91 3.27 -47.92
C ASP A 126 19.93 2.11 -48.22
N SER A 127 18.94 2.40 -49.05
CA SER A 127 17.77 1.55 -49.34
C SER A 127 18.05 0.42 -50.33
N THR A 128 19.14 -0.32 -50.13
CA THR A 128 19.52 -1.48 -50.96
C THR A 128 18.80 -2.77 -50.52
N GLU A 129 18.60 -3.69 -51.48
CA GLU A 129 18.02 -5.03 -51.25
C GLU A 129 18.77 -5.80 -50.15
N LYS A 130 20.10 -5.65 -50.12
CA LYS A 130 21.01 -6.28 -49.15
C LYS A 130 20.77 -5.77 -47.72
N ASN A 131 20.64 -4.46 -47.53
CA ASN A 131 20.37 -3.86 -46.21
C ASN A 131 18.94 -4.20 -45.72
N SER A 132 17.97 -4.32 -46.64
CA SER A 132 16.60 -4.76 -46.33
C SER A 132 16.56 -6.22 -45.85
N GLN A 133 17.29 -7.13 -46.51
CA GLN A 133 17.43 -8.52 -46.09
C GLN A 133 18.14 -8.62 -44.73
N GLU A 134 19.25 -7.91 -44.53
CA GLU A 134 20.00 -7.85 -43.26
C GLU A 134 19.10 -7.40 -42.09
N TYR A 135 18.29 -6.36 -42.27
CA TYR A 135 17.33 -5.91 -41.27
C TYR A 135 16.23 -6.96 -40.98
N LYS A 136 15.63 -7.57 -42.01
CA LYS A 136 14.56 -8.57 -41.85
C LYS A 136 15.06 -9.81 -41.11
N GLU A 137 16.28 -10.26 -41.37
CA GLU A 137 16.89 -11.39 -40.66
C GLU A 137 17.15 -11.08 -39.19
N LEU A 138 17.75 -9.92 -38.90
CA LEU A 138 17.99 -9.45 -37.53
C LEU A 138 16.67 -9.27 -36.78
N GLN A 139 15.62 -8.76 -37.43
CA GLN A 139 14.28 -8.64 -36.85
C GLN A 139 13.70 -10.00 -36.46
N ARG A 140 13.82 -11.02 -37.34
CA ARG A 140 13.38 -12.40 -37.05
C ARG A 140 14.19 -13.03 -35.92
N ARG A 141 15.49 -12.77 -35.84
CA ARG A 141 16.39 -13.28 -34.79
C ARG A 141 16.05 -12.68 -33.43
N VAL A 142 15.92 -11.36 -33.37
CA VAL A 142 15.48 -10.63 -32.16
C VAL A 142 14.12 -11.12 -31.67
N LYS A 143 13.14 -11.29 -32.58
CA LYS A 143 11.80 -11.78 -32.20
C LYS A 143 11.86 -13.17 -31.55
N ARG A 144 12.72 -14.06 -32.04
CA ARG A 144 12.95 -15.39 -31.46
C ARG A 144 13.64 -15.32 -30.09
N GLU A 145 14.67 -14.51 -29.95
CA GLU A 145 15.42 -14.37 -28.69
C GLU A 145 14.58 -13.72 -27.59
N VAL A 146 13.83 -12.66 -27.91
CA VAL A 146 12.88 -12.03 -26.97
C VAL A 146 11.79 -13.00 -26.54
N SER A 147 11.28 -13.84 -27.46
CA SER A 147 10.31 -14.88 -27.12
C SER A 147 10.88 -15.92 -26.15
N LYS A 148 12.11 -16.40 -26.38
CA LYS A 148 12.80 -17.32 -25.47
C LYS A 148 13.10 -16.71 -24.10
N ALA A 149 13.56 -15.45 -24.06
CA ALA A 149 13.83 -14.74 -22.82
C ALA A 149 12.54 -14.51 -22.00
N LYS A 150 11.44 -14.13 -22.66
CA LYS A 150 10.11 -14.05 -22.03
C LYS A 150 9.69 -15.41 -21.47
N GLN A 151 9.85 -16.48 -22.24
CA GLN A 151 9.51 -17.83 -21.78
C GLN A 151 10.27 -18.22 -20.51
N LYS A 152 11.61 -18.05 -20.50
CA LYS A 152 12.45 -18.35 -19.35
C LYS A 152 12.06 -17.53 -18.11
N ALA A 153 11.77 -16.23 -18.27
CA ALA A 153 11.32 -15.38 -17.18
C ALA A 153 9.96 -15.82 -16.62
N TYR A 154 9.07 -16.31 -17.48
CA TYR A 154 7.80 -16.91 -17.06
C TYR A 154 8.00 -18.23 -16.32
N ASP A 155 8.89 -19.10 -16.79
CA ASP A 155 9.20 -20.39 -16.14
C ASP A 155 9.81 -20.20 -14.74
N GLU A 156 10.72 -19.22 -14.58
CA GLU A 156 11.28 -18.83 -13.28
C GLU A 156 10.21 -18.22 -12.35
N LEU A 157 9.31 -17.40 -12.91
CA LEU A 157 8.16 -16.88 -12.17
C LEU A 157 7.26 -18.03 -11.70
N TYR A 158 6.94 -19.00 -12.57
CA TYR A 158 6.10 -20.15 -12.23
C TYR A 158 6.70 -21.02 -11.13
N THR A 159 8.01 -21.24 -11.15
CA THR A 159 8.72 -21.95 -10.07
C THR A 159 8.62 -21.19 -8.75
N ARG A 160 8.75 -19.87 -8.77
CA ARG A 160 8.60 -19.02 -7.57
C ARG A 160 7.17 -18.97 -7.06
N LEU A 161 6.19 -19.00 -7.95
CA LEU A 161 4.77 -19.01 -7.60
C LEU A 161 4.33 -20.27 -6.84
N ASP A 162 5.11 -21.36 -6.88
CA ASP A 162 4.83 -22.54 -6.06
C ASP A 162 5.26 -22.39 -4.59
N THR A 163 6.10 -21.39 -4.26
CA THR A 163 6.49 -21.07 -2.88
C THR A 163 5.41 -20.27 -2.11
N ARG A 164 5.51 -20.20 -0.78
CA ARG A 164 4.66 -19.34 0.07
C ARG A 164 4.87 -17.84 -0.21
N GLU A 165 6.06 -17.45 -0.64
CA GLU A 165 6.40 -16.05 -0.95
C GLU A 165 5.80 -15.61 -2.29
N GLY A 166 5.77 -16.51 -3.29
CA GLY A 166 5.18 -16.25 -4.61
C GLY A 166 3.68 -15.96 -4.61
N GLU A 167 2.92 -16.39 -3.58
CA GLU A 167 1.51 -16.01 -3.44
C GLU A 167 1.30 -14.49 -3.31
N LYS A 168 2.25 -13.78 -2.69
CA LYS A 168 2.19 -12.31 -2.59
C LYS A 168 2.50 -11.63 -3.92
N ASP A 169 3.37 -12.25 -4.73
CA ASP A 169 3.72 -11.76 -6.05
C ASP A 169 2.54 -11.86 -7.04
N LEU A 170 1.67 -12.86 -6.90
CA LEU A 170 0.42 -12.99 -7.69
C LEU A 170 -0.50 -11.78 -7.55
N TYR A 171 -0.71 -11.29 -6.32
CA TYR A 171 -1.49 -10.07 -6.09
C TYR A 171 -0.84 -8.83 -6.69
N ARG A 172 0.50 -8.74 -6.65
CA ARG A 172 1.25 -7.64 -7.24
C ARG A 172 1.12 -7.64 -8.76
N LEU A 173 1.31 -8.79 -9.40
CA LEU A 173 1.16 -8.97 -10.84
C LEU A 173 -0.25 -8.63 -11.32
N ALA A 174 -1.28 -9.02 -10.56
CA ALA A 174 -2.67 -8.67 -10.85
C ALA A 174 -2.91 -7.14 -10.74
N ARG A 175 -2.39 -6.49 -9.69
CA ARG A 175 -2.48 -5.03 -9.48
C ARG A 175 -1.69 -4.23 -10.52
N GLN A 176 -0.57 -4.76 -10.98
CA GLN A 176 0.27 -4.14 -12.00
C GLN A 176 -0.45 -4.18 -13.36
N ARG A 177 -0.97 -5.34 -13.76
CA ARG A 177 -1.77 -5.45 -15.01
C ARG A 177 -3.06 -4.62 -14.99
N ASP A 178 -3.73 -4.50 -13.84
CA ASP A 178 -4.88 -3.60 -13.65
C ASP A 178 -4.50 -2.12 -13.78
N ARG A 179 -3.24 -1.75 -13.49
CA ARG A 179 -2.70 -0.40 -13.78
C ARG A 179 -2.33 -0.26 -15.26
N ASP A 180 -1.66 -1.25 -15.83
CA ASP A 180 -1.20 -1.22 -17.22
C ASP A 180 -2.36 -1.19 -18.22
N GLY A 181 -3.51 -1.77 -17.87
CA GLY A 181 -4.73 -1.81 -18.70
C GLY A 181 -5.64 -0.58 -18.57
N LYS A 182 -5.23 0.47 -17.85
CA LYS A 182 -5.96 1.75 -17.81
C LYS A 182 -5.41 2.69 -18.88
N ASP A 183 -6.30 3.28 -19.68
CA ASP A 183 -5.95 4.20 -20.77
C ASP A 183 -5.21 5.46 -20.29
N VAL A 184 -5.42 5.86 -19.04
CA VAL A 184 -4.70 6.95 -18.37
C VAL A 184 -3.98 6.39 -17.15
N GLN A 185 -2.65 6.26 -17.27
CA GLN A 185 -1.81 5.79 -16.16
C GLN A 185 -1.43 6.92 -15.18
N GLN A 186 -1.46 8.18 -15.64
CA GLN A 186 -1.10 9.36 -14.88
C GLN A 186 -2.03 10.53 -15.22
N VAL A 187 -2.72 11.07 -14.21
CA VAL A 187 -3.52 12.30 -14.34
C VAL A 187 -2.56 13.48 -14.28
N ARG A 188 -2.25 14.07 -15.45
CA ARG A 188 -1.36 15.25 -15.56
C ARG A 188 -2.09 16.59 -15.58
N VAL A 189 -3.41 16.55 -15.60
CA VAL A 189 -4.27 17.72 -15.79
C VAL A 189 -5.36 17.64 -14.73
N ILE A 190 -5.59 18.73 -14.00
CA ILE A 190 -6.62 18.80 -12.95
C ILE A 190 -7.48 20.04 -13.12
N LYS A 191 -8.67 20.06 -12.52
CA LYS A 191 -9.53 21.25 -12.54
C LYS A 191 -9.25 22.16 -11.35
N ASP A 192 -9.31 23.47 -11.58
CA ASP A 192 -9.35 24.47 -10.51
C ASP A 192 -10.73 24.49 -9.80
N ARG A 193 -10.93 25.45 -8.89
CA ARG A 193 -12.19 25.59 -8.13
C ARG A 193 -13.37 25.96 -9.01
N ASP A 194 -13.12 26.70 -10.09
CA ASP A 194 -14.14 27.17 -11.04
C ASP A 194 -14.40 26.15 -12.17
N GLY A 195 -13.79 24.97 -12.08
CA GLY A 195 -13.95 23.88 -13.05
C GLY A 195 -13.13 24.04 -14.33
N ARG A 196 -12.23 25.03 -14.40
CA ARG A 196 -11.31 25.23 -15.53
C ARG A 196 -10.13 24.27 -15.43
N VAL A 197 -9.61 23.90 -16.59
CA VAL A 197 -8.61 22.84 -16.73
C VAL A 197 -7.20 23.44 -16.59
N LEU A 198 -6.46 23.01 -15.57
CA LEU A 198 -5.06 23.36 -15.31
C LEU A 198 -4.12 22.37 -15.99
N THR A 199 -3.21 22.89 -16.82
CA THR A 199 -2.31 22.10 -17.67
C THR A 199 -0.83 22.28 -17.35
N SER A 200 -0.43 23.36 -16.66
CA SER A 200 0.97 23.58 -16.28
C SER A 200 1.35 22.82 -15.01
N GLU A 201 2.57 22.30 -14.95
CA GLU A 201 3.04 21.50 -13.81
C GLU A 201 2.94 22.27 -12.49
N GLU A 202 3.36 23.55 -12.48
CA GLU A 202 3.26 24.43 -11.31
C GLU A 202 1.83 24.67 -10.86
N SER A 203 0.88 24.91 -11.78
CA SER A 203 -0.51 25.14 -11.42
C SER A 203 -1.18 23.88 -10.89
N VAL A 204 -0.84 22.71 -11.46
CA VAL A 204 -1.30 21.41 -11.00
C VAL A 204 -0.77 21.11 -9.60
N GLN A 205 0.53 21.35 -9.34
CA GLN A 205 1.14 21.18 -8.02
C GLN A 205 0.52 22.12 -6.98
N ARG A 206 0.37 23.42 -7.31
CA ARG A 206 -0.24 24.41 -6.42
C ARG A 206 -1.67 24.05 -6.07
N ARG A 207 -2.48 23.66 -7.06
CA ARG A 207 -3.87 23.27 -6.84
C ARG A 207 -3.99 21.99 -5.99
N TRP A 208 -3.07 21.03 -6.12
CA TRP A 208 -2.99 19.86 -5.23
C TRP A 208 -2.61 20.26 -3.80
N LYS A 209 -1.64 21.16 -3.62
CA LYS A 209 -1.27 21.71 -2.31
C LYS A 209 -2.48 22.35 -1.66
N GLU A 210 -3.12 23.31 -2.32
CA GLU A 210 -4.32 23.99 -1.82
C GLU A 210 -5.43 23.00 -1.44
N TYR A 211 -5.71 22.02 -2.31
CA TYR A 211 -6.73 21.02 -2.04
C TYR A 211 -6.46 20.23 -0.76
N PHE A 212 -5.24 19.72 -0.60
CA PHE A 212 -4.89 18.91 0.56
C PHE A 212 -4.63 19.74 1.82
N GLU A 213 -4.13 20.96 1.70
CA GLU A 213 -3.96 21.88 2.82
C GLU A 213 -5.31 22.27 3.42
N GLU A 214 -6.31 22.57 2.58
CA GLU A 214 -7.68 22.78 3.04
C GLU A 214 -8.27 21.50 3.66
N LEU A 215 -8.21 20.38 2.94
CA LEU A 215 -8.79 19.11 3.39
C LEU A 215 -8.20 18.62 4.72
N MET A 216 -6.91 18.86 4.96
CA MET A 216 -6.18 18.37 6.13
C MET A 216 -6.22 19.34 7.32
N ASN A 217 -6.62 20.60 7.10
CA ASN A 217 -6.64 21.64 8.13
C ASN A 217 -8.02 22.27 8.35
N GLU A 218 -9.08 21.74 7.73
CA GLU A 218 -10.46 22.13 8.05
C GLU A 218 -10.80 21.73 9.49
N GLU A 219 -10.93 22.71 10.38
CA GLU A 219 -11.36 22.52 11.77
C GLU A 219 -12.85 22.86 11.93
N ASN A 220 -13.59 21.98 12.62
CA ASN A 220 -14.99 22.22 12.94
C ASN A 220 -15.14 22.90 14.30
N GLU A 221 -16.19 23.70 14.45
CA GLU A 221 -16.60 24.24 15.75
C GLU A 221 -16.80 23.11 16.78
N ARG A 222 -16.34 23.35 18.00
CA ARG A 222 -16.45 22.42 19.14
C ARG A 222 -16.62 23.17 20.45
N GLU A 223 -17.23 22.54 21.44
CA GLU A 223 -17.32 23.12 22.78
C GLU A 223 -15.94 23.20 23.44
N LYS A 224 -15.67 24.33 24.11
CA LYS A 224 -14.47 24.50 24.94
C LYS A 224 -14.63 23.68 26.22
N ARG A 225 -13.58 22.97 26.62
CA ARG A 225 -13.58 22.15 27.84
C ARG A 225 -13.43 23.03 29.08
N VAL A 226 -14.05 22.59 30.17
CA VAL A 226 -13.71 23.04 31.53
C VAL A 226 -12.40 22.32 31.92
N GLU A 227 -11.39 23.08 32.33
CA GLU A 227 -10.10 22.53 32.78
C GLU A 227 -10.29 21.59 33.98
N GLY A 228 -9.63 20.43 34.00
CA GLY A 228 -9.72 19.52 35.16
C GLY A 228 -9.47 18.01 34.94
N VAL A 229 -8.76 17.56 33.90
CA VAL A 229 -8.33 16.15 33.86
C VAL A 229 -7.02 16.00 34.62
N ASN A 230 -7.05 15.24 35.71
CA ASN A 230 -5.85 14.85 36.43
C ASN A 230 -4.95 14.02 35.51
N SER A 231 -3.72 14.49 35.27
CA SER A 231 -2.70 13.72 34.58
C SER A 231 -2.30 12.52 35.43
N VAL A 232 -2.28 11.33 34.84
CA VAL A 232 -1.77 10.15 35.53
C VAL A 232 -0.25 10.14 35.38
N GLU A 233 0.45 10.59 36.41
CA GLU A 233 1.90 10.42 36.53
C GLU A 233 2.20 8.96 36.91
N GLN A 234 2.34 8.10 35.89
CA GLN A 234 2.83 6.74 36.07
C GLN A 234 4.31 6.67 35.72
N LYS A 235 5.07 5.92 36.52
CA LYS A 235 6.44 5.55 36.16
C LYS A 235 6.41 4.70 34.89
N VAL A 236 6.88 5.27 33.79
CA VAL A 236 7.00 4.56 32.52
C VAL A 236 8.30 3.76 32.52
N ASP A 237 8.18 2.46 32.29
CA ASP A 237 9.32 1.56 32.15
C ASP A 237 10.13 1.90 30.89
N LYS A 238 11.44 1.64 30.94
CA LYS A 238 12.32 1.75 29.78
C LYS A 238 11.88 0.74 28.71
N ILE A 239 11.86 1.19 27.45
CA ILE A 239 11.59 0.35 26.30
C ILE A 239 12.66 -0.74 26.24
N ARG A 240 12.24 -2.00 26.17
CA ARG A 240 13.13 -3.17 26.16
C ARG A 240 13.51 -3.54 24.72
N LYS A 241 14.73 -4.09 24.55
CA LYS A 241 15.21 -4.63 23.27
C LYS A 241 14.21 -5.63 22.65
N ASP A 242 13.55 -6.44 23.48
CA ASP A 242 12.55 -7.41 23.02
C ASP A 242 11.30 -6.77 22.39
N GLU A 243 10.89 -5.60 22.88
CA GLU A 243 9.76 -4.85 22.32
C GLU A 243 10.11 -4.30 20.95
N VAL A 244 11.29 -3.70 20.83
CA VAL A 244 11.82 -3.20 19.55
C VAL A 244 11.96 -4.35 18.55
N ARG A 245 12.50 -5.50 18.97
CA ARG A 245 12.62 -6.69 18.13
C ARG A 245 11.26 -7.19 17.64
N LYS A 246 10.26 -7.26 18.53
CA LYS A 246 8.88 -7.63 18.17
C LYS A 246 8.26 -6.61 17.20
N ALA A 247 8.49 -5.32 17.41
CA ALA A 247 8.00 -4.26 16.53
C ALA A 247 8.61 -4.37 15.12
N LEU A 248 9.93 -4.46 15.00
CA LEU A 248 10.63 -4.66 13.73
C LEU A 248 10.13 -5.91 12.99
N LYS A 249 9.92 -7.02 13.69
CA LYS A 249 9.39 -8.26 13.11
C LYS A 249 7.96 -8.09 12.57
N ARG A 250 7.11 -7.31 13.25
CA ARG A 250 5.72 -7.03 12.85
C ARG A 250 5.62 -6.07 11.67
N MET A 251 6.60 -5.18 11.47
CA MET A 251 6.58 -4.22 10.37
C MET A 251 6.54 -4.93 9.00
N LYS A 252 5.78 -4.38 8.05
CA LYS A 252 5.57 -4.99 6.73
C LYS A 252 6.63 -4.51 5.74
N SER A 253 7.38 -5.44 5.16
CA SER A 253 8.28 -5.18 4.03
C SER A 253 7.51 -4.81 2.75
N GLY A 254 8.13 -4.06 1.85
CA GLY A 254 7.54 -3.64 0.58
C GLY A 254 6.57 -2.46 0.71
N LYS A 255 6.69 -1.65 1.77
CA LYS A 255 5.94 -0.39 1.93
C LYS A 255 6.67 0.77 1.25
N ALA A 256 5.93 1.84 0.94
CA ALA A 256 6.54 3.09 0.47
C ALA A 256 7.45 3.64 1.57
N VAL A 257 8.58 4.21 1.17
CA VAL A 257 9.56 4.82 2.07
C VAL A 257 9.07 6.21 2.51
N GLY A 258 9.53 6.65 3.67
CA GLY A 258 9.27 8.00 4.17
C GLY A 258 10.09 9.05 3.41
N PRO A 259 10.03 10.33 3.83
CA PRO A 259 10.85 11.40 3.25
C PRO A 259 12.37 11.19 3.37
N ASP A 260 12.78 10.33 4.30
CA ASP A 260 14.17 9.90 4.50
C ASP A 260 14.65 8.89 3.45
N ASP A 261 13.73 8.38 2.63
CA ASP A 261 13.94 7.29 1.67
C ASP A 261 14.55 6.01 2.29
N ILE A 262 14.42 5.82 3.61
CA ILE A 262 14.94 4.63 4.32
C ILE A 262 13.86 3.53 4.33
N PRO A 263 14.07 2.40 3.62
CA PRO A 263 13.12 1.31 3.64
C PRO A 263 13.23 0.51 4.95
N VAL A 264 12.10 -0.02 5.42
CA VAL A 264 12.03 -0.83 6.65
C VAL A 264 12.95 -2.06 6.61
N GLU A 265 13.27 -2.54 5.41
CA GLU A 265 14.23 -3.59 5.15
C GLU A 265 15.62 -3.27 5.69
N VAL A 266 16.06 -2.00 5.67
CA VAL A 266 17.36 -1.60 6.25
C VAL A 266 17.38 -1.91 7.74
N TRP A 267 16.37 -1.48 8.48
CA TRP A 267 16.26 -1.73 9.93
C TRP A 267 16.18 -3.22 10.25
N LYS A 268 15.51 -4.02 9.41
CA LYS A 268 15.45 -5.48 9.58
C LYS A 268 16.77 -6.17 9.30
N CYS A 269 17.52 -5.70 8.29
CA CYS A 269 18.80 -6.28 7.89
C CYS A 269 19.92 -6.00 8.89
N LEU A 270 19.90 -4.83 9.52
CA LEU A 270 20.85 -4.45 10.57
C LEU A 270 20.72 -5.31 11.86
N GLY A 271 19.64 -6.11 11.98
CA GLY A 271 19.52 -7.12 13.02
C GLY A 271 19.63 -6.52 14.43
N GLU A 272 20.48 -7.12 15.26
CA GLU A 272 20.67 -6.67 16.64
C GLU A 272 21.26 -5.25 16.72
N ALA A 273 22.12 -4.84 15.78
CA ALA A 273 22.65 -3.47 15.79
C ALA A 273 21.54 -2.41 15.65
N ALA A 274 20.51 -2.68 14.83
CA ALA A 274 19.33 -1.80 14.77
C ALA A 274 18.51 -1.87 16.06
N VAL A 275 18.35 -3.04 16.67
CA VAL A 275 17.63 -3.18 17.94
C VAL A 275 18.31 -2.35 19.03
N GLU A 276 19.64 -2.42 19.13
CA GLU A 276 20.42 -1.66 20.11
C GLU A 276 20.33 -0.16 19.88
N PHE A 277 20.58 0.29 18.65
CA PHE A 277 20.49 1.68 18.25
C PHE A 277 19.10 2.27 18.54
N LEU A 278 18.04 1.60 18.05
CA LEU A 278 16.67 2.09 18.21
C LEU A 278 16.22 2.07 19.68
N THR A 279 16.60 1.05 20.46
CA THR A 279 16.27 0.99 21.89
C THR A 279 16.92 2.15 22.64
N SER A 280 18.19 2.44 22.37
CA SER A 280 18.89 3.58 22.97
C SER A 280 18.23 4.90 22.57
N LEU A 281 17.99 5.09 21.27
CA LEU A 281 17.35 6.28 20.72
C LEU A 281 15.97 6.53 21.34
N PHE A 282 15.09 5.53 21.37
CA PHE A 282 13.73 5.70 21.89
C PHE A 282 13.70 5.99 23.39
N ASN A 283 14.57 5.36 24.19
CA ASN A 283 14.67 5.68 25.61
C ASN A 283 15.22 7.09 25.85
N ARG A 284 16.16 7.57 25.03
CA ARG A 284 16.67 8.95 25.10
C ARG A 284 15.60 9.99 24.75
N VAL A 285 14.79 9.72 23.73
CA VAL A 285 13.61 10.55 23.40
C VAL A 285 12.64 10.59 24.57
N LEU A 286 12.33 9.44 25.18
CA LEU A 286 11.48 9.37 26.37
C LEU A 286 12.03 10.20 27.54
N GLU A 287 13.34 10.13 27.82
CA GLU A 287 13.96 10.87 28.93
C GLU A 287 14.02 12.40 28.70
N ASN A 288 14.20 12.85 27.45
CA ASN A 288 14.35 14.28 27.14
C ASN A 288 13.04 15.08 27.07
N LEU A 289 11.89 14.42 26.92
CA LEU A 289 10.58 15.08 26.79
C LEU A 289 9.98 15.56 28.13
N GLU A 290 10.70 15.44 29.24
CA GLU A 290 10.22 15.90 30.56
C GLU A 290 10.23 17.42 30.74
N LYS A 291 10.93 18.20 29.89
CA LYS A 291 11.21 19.63 30.12
C LYS A 291 10.89 20.61 28.98
N ALA A 292 10.17 20.18 27.94
CA ALA A 292 9.92 21.05 26.79
C ALA A 292 8.42 21.11 26.47
N TYR A 293 7.91 22.35 26.42
CA TYR A 293 6.72 22.83 25.72
C TYR A 293 5.42 23.14 26.50
N ASP A 294 5.06 24.42 26.41
CA ASP A 294 3.71 24.98 26.41
C ASP A 294 3.33 25.32 24.95
N ARG A 295 2.39 24.59 24.32
CA ARG A 295 1.52 24.98 23.16
C ARG A 295 0.74 23.77 22.57
N VAL A 296 -0.46 24.03 22.06
CA VAL A 296 -1.62 23.13 21.75
C VAL A 296 -2.21 23.54 20.37
N PRO A 297 -2.75 22.69 19.44
CA PRO A 297 -4.03 21.94 19.51
C PRO A 297 -4.04 20.53 18.82
N ARG A 298 -5.22 19.86 18.75
CA ARG A 298 -5.52 18.40 18.95
C ARG A 298 -5.96 18.06 20.38
N GLU A 299 -6.44 19.08 21.09
CA GLU A 299 -6.94 19.02 22.47
C GLU A 299 -7.85 17.83 22.74
N GLU A 300 -8.74 17.52 21.80
CA GLU A 300 -9.66 16.39 21.93
C GLU A 300 -8.92 15.06 22.03
N LEU A 301 -7.90 14.84 21.20
CA LEU A 301 -7.07 13.65 21.22
C LEU A 301 -6.28 13.56 22.53
N TRP A 302 -5.63 14.64 22.94
CA TRP A 302 -4.83 14.69 24.17
C TRP A 302 -5.68 14.43 25.40
N TYR A 303 -6.86 15.05 25.46
CA TYR A 303 -7.83 14.79 26.51
C TYR A 303 -8.25 13.32 26.51
N CYS A 304 -8.62 12.75 25.35
CA CYS A 304 -9.10 11.38 25.29
C CYS A 304 -8.03 10.39 25.76
N MET A 305 -6.76 10.64 25.42
CA MET A 305 -5.63 9.85 25.92
C MET A 305 -5.50 9.98 27.45
N LYS A 306 -5.50 11.20 27.99
CA LYS A 306 -5.39 11.43 29.45
C LYS A 306 -6.56 10.81 30.22
N LYS A 307 -7.80 11.01 29.77
CA LYS A 307 -9.01 10.42 30.37
C LYS A 307 -9.01 8.89 30.28
N SER A 308 -8.42 8.32 29.23
CA SER A 308 -8.26 6.87 29.08
C SER A 308 -7.12 6.29 29.94
N GLY A 309 -6.50 7.09 30.81
CA GLY A 309 -5.44 6.65 31.73
C GLY A 309 -4.08 6.47 31.06
N VAL A 310 -3.85 7.02 29.87
CA VAL A 310 -2.54 6.99 29.23
C VAL A 310 -1.57 7.87 30.02
N ALA A 311 -0.43 7.30 30.41
CA ALA A 311 0.60 8.03 31.15
C ALA A 311 1.05 9.29 30.40
N GLU A 312 1.20 10.39 31.12
CA GLU A 312 1.51 11.72 30.56
C GLU A 312 2.74 11.69 29.64
N LYS A 313 3.75 10.89 29.99
CA LYS A 313 4.97 10.71 29.18
C LYS A 313 4.68 10.18 27.77
N TYR A 314 3.74 9.25 27.62
CA TYR A 314 3.32 8.77 26.31
C TYR A 314 2.47 9.79 25.57
N VAL A 315 1.60 10.53 26.27
CA VAL A 315 0.84 11.64 25.67
C VAL A 315 1.80 12.65 25.05
N ARG A 316 2.87 13.02 25.76
CA ARG A 316 3.92 13.93 25.27
C ARG A 316 4.67 13.41 24.05
N VAL A 317 5.06 12.14 24.03
CA VAL A 317 5.70 11.53 22.83
C VAL A 317 4.78 11.63 21.63
N VAL A 318 3.49 11.31 21.80
CA VAL A 318 2.54 11.40 20.70
C VAL A 318 2.35 12.86 20.28
N GLN A 319 2.26 13.81 21.21
CA GLN A 319 2.22 15.24 20.90
C GLN A 319 3.40 15.68 20.05
N ASP A 320 4.63 15.33 20.45
CA ASP A 320 5.86 15.64 19.73
C ASP A 320 5.86 15.05 18.31
N MET A 321 5.42 13.81 18.14
CA MET A 321 5.26 13.18 16.81
C MET A 321 4.30 13.94 15.88
N TYR A 322 3.43 14.78 16.43
CA TYR A 322 2.43 15.55 15.70
C TYR A 322 2.77 17.05 15.62
N GLU A 323 3.68 17.56 16.46
CA GLU A 323 4.07 18.96 16.45
C GLU A 323 4.83 19.29 15.17
N ARG A 324 4.53 20.44 14.56
CA ARG A 324 5.20 20.96 13.35
C ARG A 324 5.22 19.97 12.18
N SER A 325 4.31 19.00 12.17
CA SER A 325 4.21 18.03 11.08
C SER A 325 3.98 18.75 9.76
N ARG A 326 4.83 18.46 8.78
CA ARG A 326 4.73 18.95 7.42
C ARG A 326 4.53 17.79 6.47
N THR A 327 3.77 18.03 5.41
CA THR A 327 3.51 17.02 4.38
C THR A 327 3.74 17.60 2.99
N VAL A 328 3.97 16.69 2.04
CA VAL A 328 4.11 16.98 0.61
C VAL A 328 3.25 16.02 -0.18
N VAL A 329 2.66 16.48 -1.27
CA VAL A 329 1.83 15.64 -2.14
C VAL A 329 2.67 15.22 -3.34
N ARG A 330 2.87 13.91 -3.52
CA ARG A 330 3.51 13.36 -4.72
C ARG A 330 2.44 13.13 -5.79
N CYS A 331 2.47 13.94 -6.85
CA CYS A 331 1.56 13.83 -8.00
C CYS A 331 2.32 13.44 -9.28
N ALA A 332 1.60 13.30 -10.40
CA ALA A 332 2.18 12.83 -11.67
C ALA A 332 3.21 13.81 -12.27
N VAL A 333 3.15 15.08 -11.89
CA VAL A 333 4.01 16.16 -12.38
C VAL A 333 5.13 16.54 -11.37
N GLY A 334 5.28 15.79 -10.26
CA GLY A 334 6.31 16.05 -9.27
C GLY A 334 5.80 16.04 -7.82
N GLN A 335 6.58 16.62 -6.92
CA GLN A 335 6.19 16.85 -5.53
C GLN A 335 5.74 18.29 -5.35
N THR A 336 4.69 18.53 -4.58
CA THR A 336 4.30 19.88 -4.18
C THR A 336 5.29 20.46 -3.18
N GLU A 337 5.25 21.77 -2.99
CA GLU A 337 5.81 22.40 -1.80
C GLU A 337 5.22 21.80 -0.51
N GLU A 338 5.98 21.93 0.57
CA GLU A 338 5.56 21.52 1.90
C GLU A 338 4.46 22.44 2.47
N PHE A 339 3.55 21.86 3.23
CA PHE A 339 2.55 22.59 4.04
C PHE A 339 2.38 21.91 5.39
N LYS A 340 1.89 22.67 6.38
CA LYS A 340 1.68 22.19 7.74
C LYS A 340 0.38 21.38 7.86
N VAL A 341 0.38 20.37 8.72
CA VAL A 341 -0.80 19.59 9.08
C VAL A 341 -1.11 19.80 10.56
N GLU A 342 -2.13 20.59 10.83
CA GLU A 342 -2.52 21.04 12.16
C GLU A 342 -3.68 20.20 12.71
N VAL A 343 -4.55 19.67 11.83
CA VAL A 343 -5.75 18.92 12.20
C VAL A 343 -5.63 17.44 11.81
N GLY A 344 -6.33 16.59 12.57
CA GLY A 344 -6.53 15.17 12.23
C GLY A 344 -5.34 14.25 12.52
N LEU A 345 -5.54 12.96 12.26
CA LEU A 345 -4.54 11.92 12.50
C LEU A 345 -3.68 11.66 11.24
N HIS A 346 -2.41 11.33 11.43
CA HIS A 346 -1.48 10.99 10.34
C HIS A 346 -1.97 9.76 9.56
N GLN A 347 -2.54 10.00 8.37
CA GLN A 347 -2.98 8.93 7.50
C GLN A 347 -1.78 8.05 7.08
N GLY A 348 -1.92 6.74 7.27
CA GLY A 348 -0.85 5.78 7.00
C GLY A 348 0.08 5.48 8.18
N SER A 349 0.00 6.24 9.27
CA SER A 349 0.69 5.90 10.53
C SER A 349 0.11 4.62 11.13
N ALA A 350 0.98 3.77 11.69
CA ALA A 350 0.57 2.56 12.40
C ALA A 350 -0.14 2.88 13.73
N LEU A 351 0.10 4.06 14.30
CA LEU A 351 -0.46 4.49 15.59
C LEU A 351 -1.85 5.11 15.43
N SER A 352 -2.10 5.80 14.31
CA SER A 352 -3.34 6.55 14.10
C SER A 352 -4.64 5.73 14.20
N PRO A 353 -4.74 4.48 13.73
CA PRO A 353 -5.94 3.68 13.95
C PRO A 353 -6.25 3.43 15.44
N PHE A 354 -5.23 3.29 16.27
CA PHE A 354 -5.40 3.09 17.71
C PHE A 354 -5.80 4.38 18.42
N LEU A 355 -5.19 5.50 18.06
CA LEU A 355 -5.57 6.83 18.56
C LEU A 355 -7.02 7.16 18.19
N PHE A 356 -7.41 6.86 16.95
CA PHE A 356 -8.80 7.01 16.51
C PHE A 356 -9.75 6.15 17.35
N ALA A 357 -9.38 4.91 17.65
CA ALA A 357 -10.18 4.04 18.51
C ALA A 357 -10.33 4.59 19.93
N ILE A 358 -9.28 5.15 20.54
CA ILE A 358 -9.35 5.81 21.85
C ILE A 358 -10.34 6.97 21.83
N VAL A 359 -10.23 7.84 20.83
CA VAL A 359 -11.15 8.98 20.68
C VAL A 359 -12.59 8.49 20.50
N MET A 360 -12.82 7.56 19.57
CA MET A 360 -14.16 7.01 19.32
C MET A 360 -14.74 6.26 20.51
N ASP A 361 -13.92 5.60 21.32
CA ASP A 361 -14.37 4.92 22.55
C ASP A 361 -14.89 5.94 23.56
N GLN A 362 -14.11 6.99 23.83
CA GLN A 362 -14.48 8.09 24.72
C GLN A 362 -15.70 8.87 24.24
N LEU A 363 -15.79 9.17 22.95
CA LEU A 363 -16.96 9.87 22.39
C LEU A 363 -18.21 9.02 22.50
N SER A 364 -18.09 7.72 22.27
CA SER A 364 -19.24 6.82 22.28
C SER A 364 -19.76 6.48 23.67
N GLU A 365 -19.04 6.81 24.75
CA GLU A 365 -19.32 6.35 26.11
C GLU A 365 -20.79 6.58 26.53
N GLU A 366 -21.33 7.78 26.25
CA GLU A 366 -22.68 8.20 26.63
C GLU A 366 -23.80 7.58 25.76
N VAL A 367 -23.47 7.15 24.53
CA VAL A 367 -24.44 6.67 23.54
C VAL A 367 -24.29 5.17 23.25
N ARG A 368 -23.30 4.52 23.85
CA ARG A 368 -22.95 3.13 23.57
C ARG A 368 -24.09 2.19 23.91
N GLN A 369 -24.39 1.29 22.98
CA GLN A 369 -25.29 0.16 23.20
C GLN A 369 -24.57 -1.14 22.85
N GLU A 370 -25.09 -2.25 23.37
CA GLU A 370 -24.57 -3.57 23.03
C GLU A 370 -24.98 -4.00 21.62
N SER A 371 -24.19 -4.90 21.05
CA SER A 371 -24.56 -5.56 19.79
C SER A 371 -25.82 -6.40 20.03
N PRO A 372 -26.82 -6.38 19.12
CA PRO A 372 -26.77 -5.85 17.75
C PRO A 372 -27.29 -4.41 17.58
N TRP A 373 -27.76 -3.77 18.64
CA TRP A 373 -28.39 -2.44 18.60
C TRP A 373 -27.44 -1.35 18.13
N MET A 374 -26.14 -1.55 18.38
CA MET A 374 -25.09 -0.70 17.86
C MET A 374 -23.89 -1.50 17.37
N MET A 375 -23.45 -1.19 16.16
CA MET A 375 -22.23 -1.73 15.56
C MET A 375 -21.37 -0.59 15.04
N ARG A 376 -20.08 -0.64 15.32
CA ARG A 376 -19.13 0.41 14.94
C ARG A 376 -17.89 -0.21 14.33
N PHE A 377 -17.40 0.39 13.25
CA PHE A 377 -16.12 0.03 12.66
C PHE A 377 -15.48 1.27 12.06
N ALA A 378 -14.40 1.74 12.70
CA ALA A 378 -13.81 3.04 12.38
C ALA A 378 -14.90 4.14 12.39
N ASP A 379 -15.09 4.84 11.27
CA ASP A 379 -16.08 5.89 11.07
C ASP A 379 -17.49 5.38 10.72
N ASP A 380 -17.63 4.10 10.33
CA ASP A 380 -18.93 3.50 10.03
C ASP A 380 -19.67 3.15 11.33
N ILE A 381 -20.81 3.80 11.57
CA ILE A 381 -21.71 3.54 12.71
C ILE A 381 -23.04 3.03 12.17
N VAL A 382 -23.50 1.91 12.72
CA VAL A 382 -24.82 1.34 12.45
C VAL A 382 -25.62 1.32 13.74
N ILE A 383 -26.80 1.91 13.68
CA ILE A 383 -27.78 1.96 14.77
C ILE A 383 -28.98 1.11 14.35
N CYS A 384 -29.43 0.25 15.24
CA CYS A 384 -30.62 -0.58 15.05
C CYS A 384 -31.59 -0.27 16.20
N SER A 385 -32.88 -0.16 15.90
CA SER A 385 -33.94 0.00 16.89
C SER A 385 -35.23 -0.60 16.36
N GLU A 386 -36.19 -0.84 17.24
CA GLU A 386 -37.46 -1.47 16.87
C GLU A 386 -38.47 -0.47 16.29
N SER A 387 -38.29 0.82 16.57
CA SER A 387 -39.14 1.91 16.08
C SER A 387 -38.34 2.96 15.32
N ARG A 388 -39.00 3.70 14.42
CA ARG A 388 -38.36 4.79 13.65
C ARG A 388 -37.99 5.96 14.53
N GLU A 389 -38.84 6.26 15.49
CA GLU A 389 -38.69 7.34 16.46
C GLU A 389 -37.43 7.11 17.30
N GLN A 390 -37.17 5.86 17.72
CA GLN A 390 -35.94 5.50 18.42
C GLN A 390 -34.70 5.63 17.52
N VAL A 391 -34.79 5.27 16.23
CA VAL A 391 -33.67 5.48 15.30
C VAL A 391 -33.37 6.96 15.14
N GLU A 392 -34.39 7.80 14.97
CA GLU A 392 -34.26 9.26 14.87
C GLU A 392 -33.65 9.85 16.15
N GLU A 393 -34.16 9.49 17.33
CA GLU A 393 -33.62 9.92 18.61
C GLU A 393 -32.15 9.49 18.80
N ASN A 394 -31.82 8.24 18.47
CA ASN A 394 -30.45 7.75 18.58
C ASN A 394 -29.51 8.42 17.57
N LEU A 395 -29.97 8.70 16.35
CA LEU A 395 -29.21 9.41 15.33
C LEU A 395 -28.92 10.84 15.74
N GLU A 396 -29.92 11.53 16.32
CA GLU A 396 -29.81 12.87 16.90
C GLU A 396 -28.84 12.92 18.08
N ARG A 397 -28.90 11.94 19.00
CA ARG A 397 -27.95 11.79 20.10
C ARG A 397 -26.52 11.62 19.58
N TRP A 398 -26.32 10.75 18.60
CA TRP A 398 -25.02 10.54 17.96
C TRP A 398 -24.49 11.80 17.31
N ARG A 399 -25.34 12.49 16.55
CA ARG A 399 -24.98 13.76 15.94
C ARG A 399 -24.53 14.76 17.00
N PHE A 400 -25.31 14.94 18.07
CA PHE A 400 -24.99 15.88 19.14
C PHE A 400 -23.63 15.56 19.79
N VAL A 401 -23.38 14.29 20.13
CA VAL A 401 -22.11 13.85 20.75
C VAL A 401 -20.91 14.06 19.83
N LEU A 402 -21.05 13.77 18.53
CA LEU A 402 -19.99 13.95 17.54
C LEU A 402 -19.72 15.43 17.26
N GLU A 403 -20.76 16.22 17.02
CA GLU A 403 -20.65 17.64 16.66
C GLU A 403 -20.10 18.47 17.82
N ARG A 404 -20.53 18.19 19.06
CA ARG A 404 -19.98 18.81 20.28
C ARG A 404 -18.45 18.68 20.37
N ARG A 405 -17.89 17.67 19.71
CA ARG A 405 -16.50 17.25 19.77
C ARG A 405 -15.76 17.52 18.45
N GLY A 406 -16.35 18.32 17.55
CA GLY A 406 -15.76 18.74 16.29
C GLY A 406 -15.82 17.71 15.17
N MET A 407 -16.68 16.68 15.28
CA MET A 407 -16.91 15.69 14.23
C MET A 407 -18.27 15.92 13.57
N LYS A 408 -18.31 15.93 12.24
CA LYS A 408 -19.56 16.11 11.47
C LYS A 408 -20.10 14.77 10.98
N VAL A 409 -21.42 14.61 11.05
CA VAL A 409 -22.13 13.50 10.42
C VAL A 409 -22.37 13.82 8.95
N SER A 410 -21.93 12.94 8.05
CA SER A 410 -22.09 13.13 6.61
C SER A 410 -23.52 12.83 6.15
N ARG A 411 -24.40 13.84 6.12
CA ARG A 411 -25.80 13.70 5.67
C ARG A 411 -25.97 12.93 4.35
N SER A 412 -25.13 13.22 3.35
CA SER A 412 -25.20 12.58 2.03
C SER A 412 -24.85 11.09 2.02
N LYS A 413 -24.19 10.60 3.06
CA LYS A 413 -23.81 9.19 3.24
C LYS A 413 -24.71 8.48 4.26
N THR A 414 -25.43 9.23 5.08
CA THR A 414 -26.38 8.68 6.04
C THR A 414 -27.61 8.16 5.31
N GLU A 415 -27.87 6.88 5.46
CA GLU A 415 -29.01 6.17 4.88
C GLU A 415 -29.73 5.40 5.98
N TYR A 416 -31.03 5.13 5.81
CA TYR A 416 -31.77 4.24 6.71
C TYR A 416 -32.55 3.18 5.94
N MET A 417 -32.77 2.03 6.57
CA MET A 417 -33.51 0.91 6.00
C MET A 417 -34.47 0.36 7.04
N CYS A 418 -35.73 0.13 6.65
CA CYS A 418 -36.69 -0.62 7.46
C CYS A 418 -36.72 -2.08 7.00
N VAL A 419 -36.65 -3.02 7.95
CA VAL A 419 -36.73 -4.45 7.67
C VAL A 419 -38.16 -4.92 7.96
N ASN A 420 -38.76 -5.69 7.05
CA ASN A 420 -40.11 -6.25 7.18
C ASN A 420 -41.24 -5.22 7.43
N GLU A 421 -41.12 -4.02 6.87
CA GLU A 421 -42.13 -2.96 6.97
C GLU A 421 -43.45 -3.37 6.29
N ARG A 422 -44.55 -3.39 7.04
CA ARG A 422 -45.90 -3.72 6.53
C ARG A 422 -46.72 -2.49 6.12
N GLU A 423 -46.47 -1.34 6.75
CA GLU A 423 -47.20 -0.09 6.52
C GLU A 423 -46.23 1.10 6.35
N GLY A 424 -46.47 1.86 5.28
CA GLY A 424 -45.52 2.84 4.71
C GLY A 424 -45.71 4.29 5.16
N SER A 425 -46.08 4.57 6.40
CA SER A 425 -46.24 5.93 6.89
C SER A 425 -45.16 6.30 7.91
N GLY A 426 -44.10 6.96 7.45
CA GLY A 426 -43.08 7.54 8.33
C GLY A 426 -41.70 7.65 7.68
N THR A 427 -41.07 8.80 7.87
CA THR A 427 -39.70 9.09 7.43
C THR A 427 -38.82 9.31 8.65
N VAL A 428 -37.55 8.91 8.56
CA VAL A 428 -36.56 9.19 9.61
C VAL A 428 -35.92 10.53 9.28
N ARG A 429 -35.82 11.42 10.26
CA ARG A 429 -35.19 12.73 10.07
C ARG A 429 -33.85 12.84 10.78
N LEU A 430 -33.00 13.72 10.28
CA LEU A 430 -31.76 14.16 10.91
C LEU A 430 -31.70 15.68 10.74
N GLN A 431 -31.60 16.42 11.84
CA GLN A 431 -31.70 17.89 11.85
C GLN A 431 -33.00 18.38 11.18
N GLY A 432 -34.11 17.65 11.36
CA GLY A 432 -35.41 17.98 10.77
C GLY A 432 -35.56 17.66 9.28
N GLU A 433 -34.50 17.23 8.60
CA GLU A 433 -34.54 16.83 7.18
C GLU A 433 -34.65 15.31 7.02
N GLU A 434 -35.33 14.86 5.96
CA GLU A 434 -35.50 13.44 5.67
C GLU A 434 -34.17 12.76 5.29
N VAL A 435 -33.84 11.69 6.01
CA VAL A 435 -32.71 10.80 5.69
C VAL A 435 -33.09 9.93 4.51
N LYS A 436 -32.14 9.60 3.63
CA LYS A 436 -32.41 8.76 2.46
C LYS A 436 -32.82 7.34 2.87
N LYS A 437 -34.07 6.95 2.57
CA LYS A 437 -34.56 5.57 2.72
C LYS A 437 -33.98 4.67 1.63
N VAL A 438 -33.46 3.50 2.01
CA VAL A 438 -32.92 2.50 1.07
C VAL A 438 -33.54 1.12 1.27
N GLN A 439 -33.63 0.35 0.20
CA GLN A 439 -34.07 -1.07 0.20
C GLN A 439 -32.90 -2.05 0.34
N GLU A 440 -31.67 -1.55 0.14
CA GLU A 440 -30.43 -2.28 0.26
C GLU A 440 -29.48 -1.44 1.12
N PHE A 441 -29.05 -1.98 2.25
CA PHE A 441 -28.12 -1.33 3.14
C PHE A 441 -26.74 -2.00 3.05
N LYS A 442 -25.69 -1.22 2.80
CA LYS A 442 -24.32 -1.74 2.66
C LYS A 442 -23.52 -1.42 3.91
N TYR A 443 -23.00 -2.45 4.57
CA TYR A 443 -22.12 -2.31 5.73
C TYR A 443 -20.89 -3.23 5.60
N LEU A 444 -19.69 -2.67 5.76
CA LEU A 444 -18.40 -3.38 5.64
C LEU A 444 -18.25 -4.25 4.38
N GLY A 445 -18.88 -3.81 3.29
CA GLY A 445 -18.86 -4.50 2.00
C GLY A 445 -19.88 -5.62 1.84
N SER A 446 -20.72 -5.91 2.84
CA SER A 446 -21.88 -6.81 2.75
C SER A 446 -23.17 -6.02 2.57
N THR A 447 -24.13 -6.58 1.83
CA THR A 447 -25.43 -5.95 1.60
C THR A 447 -26.54 -6.71 2.32
N VAL A 448 -27.36 -5.99 3.08
CA VAL A 448 -28.60 -6.49 3.67
C VAL A 448 -29.78 -5.92 2.89
N GLN A 449 -30.79 -6.75 2.63
CA GLN A 449 -32.02 -6.32 1.96
C GLN A 449 -33.15 -6.16 2.97
N SER A 450 -34.04 -5.19 2.75
CA SER A 450 -35.23 -4.92 3.60
C SER A 450 -36.16 -6.12 3.77
N ASN A 451 -36.21 -7.01 2.76
CA ASN A 451 -37.00 -8.25 2.76
C ASN A 451 -36.24 -9.47 3.30
N GLY A 452 -35.03 -9.30 3.83
CA GLY A 452 -34.19 -10.38 4.34
C GLY A 452 -33.63 -11.33 3.26
N GLU A 453 -33.78 -11.01 1.98
CA GLU A 453 -33.23 -11.84 0.91
C GLU A 453 -31.71 -11.66 0.75
N SER A 454 -31.04 -12.73 0.34
CA SER A 454 -29.59 -12.78 0.13
C SER A 454 -29.19 -12.84 -1.35
N GLY A 455 -30.17 -12.77 -2.27
CA GLY A 455 -29.94 -12.96 -3.70
C GLY A 455 -29.04 -11.90 -4.30
N LYS A 456 -29.22 -10.64 -3.91
CA LYS A 456 -28.39 -9.53 -4.40
C LYS A 456 -26.97 -9.61 -3.88
N GLU A 457 -26.79 -10.00 -2.62
CA GLU A 457 -25.46 -10.23 -2.03
C GLU A 457 -24.69 -11.32 -2.79
N VAL A 458 -25.34 -12.45 -3.09
CA VAL A 458 -24.74 -13.53 -3.89
C VAL A 458 -24.32 -13.04 -5.28
N LYS A 459 -25.17 -12.28 -5.97
CA LYS A 459 -24.83 -11.67 -7.27
C LYS A 459 -23.64 -10.71 -7.17
N LYS A 460 -23.58 -9.88 -6.11
CA LYS A 460 -22.43 -8.99 -5.85
C LYS A 460 -21.14 -9.79 -5.64
N ARG A 461 -21.19 -10.92 -4.93
CA ARG A 461 -20.03 -11.82 -4.75
C ARG A 461 -19.60 -12.51 -6.03
N VAL A 462 -20.55 -12.95 -6.87
CA VAL A 462 -20.25 -13.47 -8.20
C VAL A 462 -19.56 -12.40 -9.06
N GLN A 463 -20.07 -11.16 -9.04
CA GLN A 463 -19.46 -10.05 -9.77
C GLN A 463 -18.07 -9.70 -9.23
N ALA A 464 -17.87 -9.70 -7.91
CA ALA A 464 -16.56 -9.51 -7.30
C ALA A 464 -15.56 -10.60 -7.72
N GLY A 465 -16.02 -11.85 -7.78
CA GLY A 465 -15.27 -12.97 -8.35
C GLY A 465 -14.87 -12.72 -9.80
N TRP A 466 -15.82 -12.32 -10.66
CA TRP A 466 -15.52 -12.01 -12.07
C TRP A 466 -14.56 -10.82 -12.21
N ASN A 467 -14.71 -9.77 -11.40
CA ASN A 467 -13.79 -8.64 -11.39
C ASN A 467 -12.37 -9.10 -10.99
N GLY A 468 -12.24 -9.94 -9.97
CA GLY A 468 -10.98 -10.57 -9.59
C GLY A 468 -10.40 -11.42 -10.72
N TRP A 469 -11.24 -12.24 -11.37
CA TRP A 469 -10.85 -13.10 -12.48
C TRP A 469 -10.36 -12.30 -13.68
N ARG A 470 -11.05 -11.22 -14.08
CA ARG A 470 -10.66 -10.34 -15.18
C ARG A 470 -9.27 -9.76 -14.98
N LYS A 471 -8.93 -9.33 -13.75
CA LYS A 471 -7.61 -8.79 -13.40
C LYS A 471 -6.46 -9.78 -13.60
N VAL A 472 -6.74 -11.08 -13.53
CA VAL A 472 -5.74 -12.15 -13.72
C VAL A 472 -5.99 -12.98 -14.97
N SER A 473 -6.90 -12.55 -15.85
CA SER A 473 -7.28 -13.29 -17.06
C SER A 473 -6.10 -13.51 -18.01
N GLY A 474 -5.18 -12.56 -18.10
CA GLY A 474 -3.93 -12.72 -18.87
C GLY A 474 -2.97 -13.78 -18.34
N VAL A 475 -3.21 -14.32 -17.13
CA VAL A 475 -2.53 -15.52 -16.59
C VAL A 475 -3.45 -16.72 -16.73
N LEU A 476 -4.72 -16.58 -16.34
CA LEU A 476 -5.67 -17.68 -16.36
C LEU A 476 -5.95 -18.23 -17.76
N CYS A 477 -5.96 -17.39 -18.79
CA CYS A 477 -6.24 -17.77 -20.17
C CYS A 477 -4.99 -18.13 -20.99
N ASP A 478 -3.78 -17.95 -20.44
CA ASP A 478 -2.55 -18.27 -21.16
C ASP A 478 -2.37 -19.80 -21.23
N ARG A 479 -2.23 -20.32 -22.45
CA ARG A 479 -2.07 -21.77 -22.71
C ARG A 479 -0.73 -22.32 -22.23
N LYS A 480 0.27 -21.47 -22.03
CA LYS A 480 1.60 -21.85 -21.53
C LYS A 480 1.62 -22.11 -20.03
N ILE A 481 0.58 -21.67 -19.33
CA ILE A 481 0.51 -21.77 -17.88
C ILE A 481 -0.14 -23.08 -17.49
N SER A 482 0.53 -23.82 -16.60
CA SER A 482 0.04 -25.09 -16.10
C SER A 482 -1.31 -24.93 -15.39
N VAL A 483 -2.16 -25.93 -15.52
CA VAL A 483 -3.50 -25.94 -14.92
C VAL A 483 -3.44 -25.80 -13.40
N ARG A 484 -2.42 -26.39 -12.77
CA ARG A 484 -2.16 -26.28 -11.33
C ARG A 484 -1.96 -24.82 -10.88
N ILE A 485 -1.17 -24.05 -11.63
CA ILE A 485 -0.93 -22.62 -11.34
C ILE A 485 -2.20 -21.81 -11.54
N LYS A 486 -2.96 -22.08 -12.61
CA LYS A 486 -4.26 -21.43 -12.83
C LYS A 486 -5.23 -21.66 -11.67
N GLY A 487 -5.28 -22.89 -11.17
CA GLY A 487 -6.02 -23.22 -9.96
C GLY A 487 -5.54 -22.48 -8.72
N LYS A 488 -4.21 -22.35 -8.53
CA LYS A 488 -3.63 -21.56 -7.43
C LYS A 488 -4.04 -20.08 -7.53
N VAL A 489 -3.89 -19.47 -8.70
CA VAL A 489 -4.32 -18.08 -8.97
C VAL A 489 -5.80 -17.89 -8.63
N TYR A 490 -6.66 -18.83 -9.05
CA TYR A 490 -8.09 -18.79 -8.71
C TYR A 490 -8.31 -18.82 -7.19
N ARG A 491 -7.67 -19.77 -6.48
CA ARG A 491 -7.81 -19.91 -5.02
C ARG A 491 -7.31 -18.69 -4.25
N THR A 492 -6.29 -18.00 -4.76
CA THR A 492 -5.67 -16.85 -4.10
C THR A 492 -6.38 -15.54 -4.42
N VAL A 493 -6.79 -15.29 -5.67
CA VAL A 493 -7.31 -13.97 -6.08
C VAL A 493 -8.83 -13.96 -6.22
N VAL A 494 -9.40 -14.99 -6.82
CA VAL A 494 -10.81 -15.00 -7.25
C VAL A 494 -11.72 -15.52 -6.15
N ARG A 495 -11.38 -16.67 -5.58
CA ARG A 495 -12.18 -17.32 -4.55
C ARG A 495 -12.39 -16.46 -3.29
N PRO A 496 -11.37 -15.78 -2.73
CA PRO A 496 -11.59 -14.96 -1.54
C PRO A 496 -12.56 -13.81 -1.79
N ALA A 497 -12.54 -13.21 -2.99
CA ALA A 497 -13.50 -12.18 -3.37
C ALA A 497 -14.95 -12.70 -3.44
N MET A 498 -15.13 -13.96 -3.87
CA MET A 498 -16.44 -14.64 -3.87
C MET A 498 -16.89 -15.04 -2.46
N LEU A 499 -15.95 -15.44 -1.58
CA LEU A 499 -16.28 -15.96 -0.26
C LEU A 499 -16.50 -14.88 0.80
N TYR A 500 -15.94 -13.68 0.62
CA TYR A 500 -16.04 -12.60 1.59
C TYR A 500 -17.49 -12.39 2.05
N GLY A 501 -17.75 -12.49 3.36
CA GLY A 501 -19.05 -12.25 3.96
C GLY A 501 -20.09 -13.37 3.76
N LEU A 502 -19.80 -14.43 2.99
CA LEU A 502 -20.75 -15.54 2.79
C LEU A 502 -20.90 -16.44 4.03
N GLU A 503 -20.00 -16.31 5.00
CA GLU A 503 -20.08 -16.94 6.31
C GLU A 503 -21.29 -16.46 7.13
N THR A 504 -21.75 -15.22 6.94
CA THR A 504 -22.91 -14.65 7.65
C THR A 504 -24.21 -14.71 6.85
N VAL A 505 -24.16 -15.12 5.58
CA VAL A 505 -25.31 -15.08 4.67
C VAL A 505 -26.08 -16.41 4.66
N SER A 506 -27.41 -16.36 4.83
CA SER A 506 -28.26 -17.53 4.64
C SER A 506 -28.44 -17.88 3.16
N LEU A 507 -27.77 -18.94 2.70
CA LEU A 507 -27.76 -19.37 1.29
C LEU A 507 -28.80 -20.46 1.01
N ARG A 508 -29.76 -20.15 0.14
CA ARG A 508 -30.72 -21.11 -0.44
C ARG A 508 -30.02 -22.07 -1.43
N LYS A 509 -30.63 -23.22 -1.71
CA LYS A 509 -30.11 -24.21 -2.68
C LYS A 509 -29.80 -23.57 -4.04
N ARG A 510 -30.72 -22.76 -4.58
CA ARG A 510 -30.55 -22.03 -5.84
C ARG A 510 -29.31 -21.12 -5.85
N GLN A 511 -29.07 -20.38 -4.78
CA GLN A 511 -27.93 -19.45 -4.66
C GLN A 511 -26.59 -20.18 -4.54
N LYS A 512 -26.56 -21.32 -3.82
CA LYS A 512 -25.38 -22.20 -3.80
C LYS A 512 -25.04 -22.69 -5.22
N SER A 513 -26.05 -23.13 -5.97
CA SER A 513 -25.86 -23.53 -7.37
C SER A 513 -25.37 -22.38 -8.25
N GLU A 514 -25.87 -21.15 -8.05
CA GLU A 514 -25.42 -19.97 -8.80
C GLU A 514 -23.93 -19.68 -8.59
N LEU A 515 -23.46 -19.74 -7.34
CA LEU A 515 -22.05 -19.57 -7.01
C LEU A 515 -21.17 -20.67 -7.62
N GLU A 516 -21.61 -21.92 -7.57
CA GLU A 516 -20.87 -23.04 -8.17
C GLU A 516 -20.83 -22.99 -9.69
N VAL A 517 -21.92 -22.54 -10.33
CA VAL A 517 -21.96 -22.31 -11.78
C VAL A 517 -20.97 -21.20 -12.15
N ALA A 518 -20.89 -20.12 -11.38
CA ALA A 518 -19.92 -19.06 -11.61
C ALA A 518 -18.47 -19.55 -11.46
N GLU A 519 -18.15 -20.29 -10.38
CA GLU A 519 -16.83 -20.93 -10.19
C GLU A 519 -16.46 -21.81 -11.39
N LEU A 520 -17.37 -22.71 -11.79
CA LEU A 520 -17.11 -23.64 -12.89
C LEU A 520 -16.96 -22.94 -14.22
N LYS A 521 -17.70 -21.87 -14.49
CA LYS A 521 -17.48 -21.03 -15.68
C LYS A 521 -16.08 -20.45 -15.68
N MET A 522 -15.66 -19.78 -14.60
CA MET A 522 -14.32 -19.20 -14.47
C MET A 522 -13.20 -20.24 -14.67
N LEU A 523 -13.33 -21.42 -14.05
CA LEU A 523 -12.35 -22.50 -14.22
C LEU A 523 -12.32 -23.01 -15.66
N ARG A 524 -13.48 -23.31 -16.26
CA ARG A 524 -13.58 -23.75 -17.66
C ARG A 524 -12.93 -22.78 -18.64
N PHE A 525 -13.24 -21.49 -18.52
CA PHE A 525 -12.60 -20.44 -19.31
C PHE A 525 -11.07 -20.45 -19.16
N SER A 526 -10.58 -20.63 -17.92
CA SER A 526 -9.13 -20.69 -17.66
C SER A 526 -8.47 -21.91 -18.33
N LEU A 527 -9.21 -23.02 -18.48
CA LEU A 527 -8.71 -24.23 -19.14
C LEU A 527 -8.94 -24.25 -20.65
N GLY A 528 -9.63 -23.26 -21.21
CA GLY A 528 -10.05 -23.27 -22.61
C GLY A 528 -11.08 -24.35 -22.93
N VAL A 529 -11.83 -24.82 -21.92
CA VAL A 529 -12.83 -25.87 -22.03
C VAL A 529 -14.22 -25.25 -22.12
N THR A 530 -15.02 -25.70 -23.07
CA THR A 530 -16.41 -25.30 -23.28
C THR A 530 -17.38 -26.35 -22.75
N ARG A 531 -18.68 -26.07 -22.83
CA ARG A 531 -19.71 -27.08 -22.50
C ARG A 531 -19.81 -28.17 -23.56
N LEU A 532 -19.37 -27.91 -24.79
CA LEU A 532 -19.41 -28.86 -25.91
C LEU A 532 -18.41 -29.99 -25.73
N ASP A 533 -17.32 -29.76 -25.00
CA ASP A 533 -16.30 -30.76 -24.70
C ASP A 533 -16.79 -31.85 -23.72
N ARG A 534 -17.99 -31.69 -23.14
CA ARG A 534 -18.65 -32.66 -22.23
C ARG A 534 -17.77 -33.14 -21.06
N ILE A 535 -16.78 -32.35 -20.65
CA ILE A 535 -15.90 -32.67 -19.52
C ILE A 535 -16.64 -32.52 -18.18
N ARG A 536 -16.54 -33.56 -17.34
CA ARG A 536 -17.14 -33.60 -16.00
C ARG A 536 -16.60 -32.49 -15.09
N ASN A 537 -17.47 -31.89 -14.28
CA ASN A 537 -17.11 -30.80 -13.36
C ASN A 537 -16.05 -31.23 -12.34
N GLU A 538 -16.15 -32.47 -11.84
CA GLU A 538 -15.22 -33.07 -10.90
C GLU A 538 -13.81 -33.14 -11.48
N TYR A 539 -13.69 -33.48 -12.76
CA TYR A 539 -12.40 -33.54 -13.45
C TYR A 539 -11.76 -32.15 -13.55
N ILE A 540 -12.51 -31.13 -14.00
CA ILE A 540 -12.04 -29.74 -14.08
C ILE A 540 -11.51 -29.24 -12.73
N ARG A 541 -12.27 -29.49 -11.66
CA ARG A 541 -11.88 -29.15 -10.29
C ARG A 541 -10.65 -29.92 -9.82
N GLY A 542 -10.60 -31.23 -10.10
CA GLY A 542 -9.48 -32.10 -9.79
C GLY A 542 -8.18 -31.63 -10.44
N THR A 543 -8.19 -31.41 -11.76
CA THR A 543 -7.01 -30.93 -12.51
C THR A 543 -6.51 -29.58 -11.99
N ALA A 544 -7.42 -28.66 -11.65
CA ALA A 544 -7.07 -27.35 -11.10
C ALA A 544 -6.70 -27.41 -9.59
N HIS A 545 -6.89 -28.54 -8.91
CA HIS A 545 -6.80 -28.68 -7.45
C HIS A 545 -7.72 -27.70 -6.69
N VAL A 546 -8.93 -27.49 -7.20
CA VAL A 546 -9.90 -26.53 -6.69
C VAL A 546 -11.09 -27.29 -6.07
N GLY A 547 -11.16 -27.33 -4.73
CA GLY A 547 -12.32 -27.92 -4.02
C GLY A 547 -13.63 -27.15 -4.30
N ARG A 548 -14.80 -27.73 -4.01
CA ARG A 548 -16.09 -27.08 -4.31
C ARG A 548 -16.27 -25.80 -3.48
N LEU A 549 -16.82 -24.75 -4.08
CA LEU A 549 -17.06 -23.50 -3.37
C LEU A 549 -18.02 -23.67 -2.18
N GLY A 550 -19.07 -24.50 -2.32
CA GLY A 550 -20.01 -24.76 -1.22
C GLY A 550 -19.36 -25.34 0.03
N ASP A 551 -18.38 -26.23 -0.14
CA ASP A 551 -17.59 -26.79 0.97
C ASP A 551 -16.71 -25.70 1.61
N LYS A 552 -16.12 -24.82 0.80
CA LYS A 552 -15.34 -23.68 1.30
C LYS A 552 -16.17 -22.66 2.06
N VAL A 553 -17.43 -22.43 1.67
CA VAL A 553 -18.36 -21.63 2.47
C VAL A 553 -18.63 -22.30 3.83
N ARG A 554 -18.81 -23.63 3.86
CA ARG A 554 -19.00 -24.36 5.12
C ARG A 554 -17.77 -24.27 6.03
N GLU A 555 -16.57 -24.45 5.48
CA GLU A 555 -15.31 -24.27 6.22
C GLU A 555 -15.19 -22.85 6.79
N ALA A 556 -15.54 -21.82 6.01
CA ALA A 556 -15.52 -20.44 6.47
C ALA A 556 -16.50 -20.20 7.63
N ARG A 557 -17.70 -20.80 7.58
CA ARG A 557 -18.69 -20.73 8.67
C ARG A 557 -18.20 -21.40 9.94
N LEU A 558 -17.58 -22.57 9.85
CA LEU A 558 -17.02 -23.26 11.02
C LEU A 558 -15.87 -22.45 11.63
N ARG A 559 -15.02 -21.85 10.80
CA ARG A 559 -13.95 -20.95 11.28
C ARG A 559 -14.53 -19.71 11.98
N TRP A 560 -15.59 -19.13 11.41
CA TRP A 560 -16.31 -18.00 12.00
C TRP A 560 -16.94 -18.38 13.33
N PHE A 561 -17.64 -19.51 13.40
CA PHE A 561 -18.21 -20.04 14.63
C PHE A 561 -17.15 -20.22 15.73
N GLY A 562 -16.00 -20.82 15.40
CA GLY A 562 -14.90 -20.94 16.36
C GLY A 562 -14.31 -19.60 16.80
N HIS A 563 -14.44 -18.53 16.01
CA HIS A 563 -14.07 -17.17 16.45
C HIS A 563 -15.08 -16.59 17.43
N VAL A 564 -16.37 -16.81 17.20
CA VAL A 564 -17.46 -16.41 18.12
C VAL A 564 -17.30 -17.12 19.47
N GLN A 565 -17.05 -18.44 19.47
CA GLN A 565 -16.85 -19.22 20.70
C GLN A 565 -15.61 -18.86 21.52
N ARG A 566 -14.63 -18.15 20.94
CA ARG A 566 -13.45 -17.65 21.69
C ARG A 566 -13.69 -16.29 22.35
N ARG A 567 -14.80 -15.65 22.02
CA ARG A 567 -15.18 -14.32 22.51
C ARG A 567 -16.11 -14.40 23.71
N GLU A 568 -16.93 -15.45 23.75
CA GLU A 568 -17.54 -16.00 24.97
C GLU A 568 -16.47 -16.65 25.85
#